data_AF-A0AA43LPI8-F1
#
_entry.id   AF-A0AA43LPI8-F1
#
_cell.length_a   1.000
_cell.length_b   1.000
_cell.length_c   1.000
_cell.angle_alpha   90.00
_cell.angle_beta   90.00
_cell.angle_gamma   90.00
#
_symmetry.space_group_name_H-M   'P 1'
#
loop_
_entity.id
_entity.type
_entity.pdbx_description
1 polymer ?
#
loop_
_entity_poly.entity_id
_entity_poly.type
_entity_poly.pdbx_seq_one_letter_code
_entity_poly.pdbx_strand_id
1 'polypeptide(L)'
;MENTFHDTNNNTNSYFPEIAADLNNTAKALIAEEKYEEALASFKKAEILYRHASKNNLEHLSDYVTVLSNMGFLHQAMDEYDEAFEKYEKVLSIRNSLTPEEKSLVHLPDTEKIMNALTAMSYSLNEQASHHRMKGEIDEGLEKAQKALSMCRLLVSNNPKPYLIFLATLLNDLAILHTAKAEHHEEALSEFNEALTIFRSQAKENPQDHLPSVAACLIGLSAFYINAVPDKTQSIMYAKEGIEIMNDFPALSTLDPYRECATQILQEHQKQ
;
A
#
# COMPACT_ATOMS: atom_id res chain seq x y z
N MET A 1 -67.24 3.23 16.60
CA MET A 1 -66.63 2.25 15.69
C MET A 1 -65.32 2.86 15.25
N GLU A 2 -64.25 2.33 15.84
CA GLU A 2 -62.87 2.83 15.74
C GLU A 2 -62.32 2.62 14.32
N ASN A 3 -61.67 3.67 13.80
CA ASN A 3 -60.83 3.60 12.62
C ASN A 3 -59.49 2.97 13.02
N THR A 4 -59.26 1.72 12.61
CA THR A 4 -57.94 1.10 12.62
C THR A 4 -57.15 1.58 11.41
N PHE A 5 -56.36 2.64 11.60
CA PHE A 5 -55.21 2.91 10.74
C PHE A 5 -54.19 1.79 10.98
N HIS A 6 -54.11 0.84 10.03
CA HIS A 6 -53.00 -0.10 9.99
C HIS A 6 -51.74 0.65 9.57
N ASP A 7 -50.78 0.63 10.49
CA ASP A 7 -49.41 1.10 10.35
C ASP A 7 -48.70 0.36 9.20
N THR A 8 -48.71 0.92 7.98
CA THR A 8 -47.98 0.37 6.82
C THR A 8 -46.50 0.76 6.81
N ASN A 9 -46.00 1.41 7.85
CA ASN A 9 -44.64 1.95 7.87
C ASN A 9 -43.61 1.01 8.54
N ASN A 10 -44.01 -0.21 8.90
CA ASN A 10 -43.15 -1.17 9.62
C ASN A 10 -42.73 -2.40 8.78
N ASN A 11 -43.11 -2.47 7.50
CA ASN A 11 -42.84 -3.64 6.65
C ASN A 11 -41.90 -3.35 5.46
N THR A 12 -41.65 -2.08 5.14
CA THR A 12 -40.69 -1.68 4.10
C THR A 12 -39.25 -1.94 4.53
N ASN A 13 -38.95 -1.85 5.83
CA ASN A 13 -37.62 -2.15 6.35
C ASN A 13 -37.24 -3.64 6.33
N SER A 14 -38.21 -4.55 6.21
CA SER A 14 -37.97 -6.00 6.23
C SER A 14 -37.41 -6.54 4.92
N TYR A 15 -37.68 -5.90 3.77
CA TYR A 15 -37.27 -6.39 2.44
C TYR A 15 -35.92 -5.87 1.96
N PHE A 16 -35.38 -4.82 2.59
CA PHE A 16 -34.12 -4.21 2.15
C PHE A 16 -32.91 -5.15 2.19
N PRO A 17 -32.73 -6.04 3.20
CA PRO A 17 -31.61 -6.99 3.20
C PRO A 17 -31.69 -8.03 2.08
N GLU A 18 -32.88 -8.53 1.76
CA GLU A 18 -33.08 -9.50 0.66
C GLU A 18 -32.75 -8.87 -0.70
N ILE A 19 -33.26 -7.65 -0.95
CA ILE A 19 -32.94 -6.89 -2.17
C ILE A 19 -31.42 -6.65 -2.28
N ALA A 20 -30.77 -6.32 -1.16
CA ALA A 20 -29.33 -6.10 -1.14
C ALA A 20 -28.53 -7.39 -1.44
N ALA A 21 -29.00 -8.53 -0.94
CA ALA A 21 -28.40 -9.84 -1.22
C ALA A 21 -28.52 -10.21 -2.70
N ASP A 22 -29.69 -9.99 -3.30
CA ASP A 22 -29.93 -10.22 -4.72
C ASP A 22 -29.04 -9.32 -5.59
N LEU A 23 -28.89 -8.05 -5.21
CA LEU A 23 -28.00 -7.12 -5.91
C LEU A 23 -26.52 -7.55 -5.83
N ASN A 24 -26.06 -8.01 -4.65
CA ASN A 24 -24.71 -8.54 -4.48
C ASN A 24 -24.47 -9.81 -5.30
N ASN A 25 -25.44 -10.73 -5.36
CA ASN A 25 -25.35 -11.93 -6.17
C ASN A 25 -25.39 -11.61 -7.68
N THR A 26 -26.24 -10.67 -8.08
CA THR A 26 -26.32 -10.16 -9.46
C THR A 26 -24.98 -9.57 -9.88
N ALA A 27 -24.35 -8.75 -9.04
CA ALA A 27 -23.05 -8.18 -9.31
C ALA A 27 -21.97 -9.26 -9.50
N LYS A 28 -21.95 -10.30 -8.67
CA LYS A 28 -21.01 -11.42 -8.82
C LYS A 28 -21.23 -12.19 -10.13
N ALA A 29 -22.47 -12.39 -10.56
CA ALA A 29 -22.78 -13.00 -11.84
C ALA A 29 -22.31 -12.13 -13.02
N LEU A 30 -22.55 -10.82 -12.94
CA LEU A 30 -22.09 -9.85 -13.95
C LEU A 30 -20.57 -9.80 -14.07
N ILE A 31 -19.83 -9.95 -12.97
CA ILE A 31 -18.35 -10.10 -13.00
C ILE A 31 -17.93 -11.33 -13.81
N ALA A 32 -18.63 -12.46 -13.64
CA ALA A 32 -18.33 -13.68 -14.40
C ALA A 32 -18.64 -13.55 -15.90
N GLU A 33 -19.49 -12.58 -16.27
CA GLU A 33 -19.76 -12.18 -17.65
C GLU A 33 -18.89 -11.00 -18.13
N GLU A 34 -17.89 -10.58 -17.33
CA GLU A 34 -17.01 -9.43 -17.61
C GLU A 34 -17.75 -8.09 -17.76
N LYS A 35 -18.97 -7.98 -17.22
CA LYS A 35 -19.79 -6.75 -17.22
C LYS A 35 -19.51 -5.91 -15.98
N TYR A 36 -18.32 -5.33 -15.90
CA TYR A 36 -17.83 -4.69 -14.68
C TYR A 36 -18.61 -3.43 -14.29
N GLU A 37 -19.02 -2.59 -15.23
CA GLU A 37 -19.78 -1.38 -14.92
C GLU A 37 -21.18 -1.68 -14.38
N GLU A 38 -21.85 -2.70 -14.95
CA GLU A 38 -23.16 -3.18 -14.48
C GLU A 38 -23.03 -3.84 -13.09
N ALA A 39 -21.96 -4.61 -12.88
CA ALA A 39 -21.64 -5.20 -11.58
C ALA A 39 -21.43 -4.11 -10.53
N LEU A 40 -20.65 -3.07 -10.86
CA LEU A 40 -20.38 -1.94 -9.98
C LEU A 40 -21.66 -1.17 -9.65
N ALA A 41 -22.55 -0.96 -10.62
CA ALA A 41 -23.85 -0.33 -10.38
C ALA A 41 -24.72 -1.15 -9.41
N SER A 42 -24.68 -2.48 -9.52
CA SER A 42 -25.40 -3.39 -8.64
C SER A 42 -24.80 -3.39 -7.22
N PHE A 43 -23.47 -3.45 -7.09
CA PHE A 43 -22.81 -3.32 -5.80
C PHE A 43 -23.06 -1.96 -5.13
N LYS A 44 -23.01 -0.85 -5.85
CA LYS A 44 -23.30 0.49 -5.29
C LYS A 44 -24.69 0.56 -4.66
N LYS A 45 -25.69 -0.07 -5.29
CA LYS A 45 -27.05 -0.16 -4.72
C LYS A 45 -27.07 -1.06 -3.47
N ALA A 46 -26.41 -2.22 -3.52
CA ALA A 46 -26.30 -3.12 -2.36
C ALA A 46 -25.58 -2.43 -1.17
N GLU A 47 -24.51 -1.69 -1.45
CA GLU A 47 -23.73 -0.94 -0.46
C GLU A 47 -24.61 0.05 0.31
N ILE A 48 -25.45 0.82 -0.38
CA ILE A 48 -26.36 1.78 0.25
C ILE A 48 -27.34 1.07 1.20
N LEU A 49 -27.93 -0.04 0.76
CA LEU A 49 -28.90 -0.80 1.54
C LEU A 49 -28.25 -1.43 2.77
N TYR A 50 -27.14 -2.14 2.59
CA TYR A 50 -26.43 -2.77 3.69
C TYR A 50 -25.83 -1.78 4.67
N ARG A 51 -25.32 -0.63 4.21
CA ARG A 51 -24.86 0.46 5.09
C ARG A 51 -25.98 1.00 5.97
N HIS A 52 -27.21 1.04 5.47
CA HIS A 52 -28.36 1.45 6.29
C HIS A 52 -28.72 0.36 7.31
N ALA A 53 -28.82 -0.88 6.84
CA ALA A 53 -29.21 -2.03 7.66
C ALA A 53 -28.20 -2.35 8.78
N SER A 54 -26.90 -2.13 8.53
CA SER A 54 -25.82 -2.45 9.48
C SER A 54 -25.72 -1.50 10.67
N LYS A 55 -26.45 -0.37 10.69
CA LYS A 55 -26.32 0.64 11.77
C LYS A 55 -26.70 0.10 13.15
N ASN A 56 -27.63 -0.84 13.21
CA ASN A 56 -28.15 -1.40 14.47
C ASN A 56 -28.21 -2.94 14.44
N ASN A 57 -27.63 -3.58 13.42
CA ASN A 57 -27.64 -5.03 13.28
C ASN A 57 -26.26 -5.55 12.84
N LEU A 58 -25.61 -6.30 13.74
CA LEU A 58 -24.31 -6.92 13.49
C LEU A 58 -24.37 -7.97 12.37
N GLU A 59 -25.52 -8.62 12.14
CA GLU A 59 -25.68 -9.57 11.04
C GLU A 59 -25.48 -8.89 9.69
N HIS A 60 -26.18 -7.77 9.46
CA HIS A 60 -26.06 -6.97 8.23
C HIS A 60 -24.71 -6.24 8.11
N LEU A 61 -23.95 -6.13 9.19
CA LEU A 61 -22.56 -5.67 9.11
C LEU A 61 -21.69 -6.67 8.35
N SER A 62 -21.92 -7.98 8.51
CA SER A 62 -21.20 -9.02 7.74
C SER A 62 -21.42 -8.84 6.24
N ASP A 63 -22.67 -8.59 5.86
CA ASP A 63 -23.06 -8.38 4.46
C ASP A 63 -22.46 -7.09 3.90
N TYR A 64 -22.52 -6.01 4.69
CA TYR A 64 -21.95 -4.73 4.29
C TYR A 64 -20.45 -4.84 4.01
N VAL A 65 -19.71 -5.48 4.91
CA VAL A 65 -18.25 -5.65 4.76
C VAL A 65 -17.95 -6.59 3.57
N THR A 66 -18.76 -7.63 3.35
CA THR A 66 -18.64 -8.50 2.16
C THR A 66 -18.81 -7.72 0.86
N VAL A 67 -19.83 -6.86 0.76
CA VAL A 67 -20.04 -6.02 -0.44
C VAL A 67 -18.87 -5.07 -0.65
N LEU A 68 -18.37 -4.42 0.40
CA LEU A 68 -17.19 -3.55 0.30
C LEU A 68 -15.96 -4.31 -0.21
N SER A 69 -15.68 -5.51 0.31
CA SER A 69 -14.57 -6.33 -0.18
C SER A 69 -14.74 -6.71 -1.65
N ASN A 70 -15.94 -7.11 -2.08
CA ASN A 70 -16.21 -7.43 -3.48
C ASN A 70 -16.04 -6.22 -4.40
N MET A 71 -16.47 -5.04 -3.96
CA MET A 71 -16.23 -3.79 -4.68
C MET A 71 -14.74 -3.47 -4.79
N GLY A 72 -13.97 -3.68 -3.71
CA GLY A 72 -12.52 -3.51 -3.74
C GLY A 72 -11.85 -4.41 -4.78
N PHE A 73 -12.25 -5.69 -4.85
CA PHE A 73 -11.75 -6.61 -5.88
C PHE A 73 -12.13 -6.20 -7.30
N LEU A 74 -13.36 -5.70 -7.49
CA LEU A 74 -13.82 -5.24 -8.80
C LEU A 74 -13.02 -4.01 -9.26
N HIS A 75 -12.86 -3.02 -8.38
CA HIS A 75 -12.04 -1.84 -8.67
C HIS A 75 -10.58 -2.22 -8.96
N GLN A 76 -10.02 -3.17 -8.22
CA GLN A 76 -8.69 -3.70 -8.53
C GLN A 76 -8.62 -4.32 -9.93
N ALA A 77 -9.63 -5.09 -10.35
CA ALA A 77 -9.69 -5.69 -11.69
C ALA A 77 -9.84 -4.65 -12.82
N MET A 78 -10.33 -3.46 -12.48
CA MET A 78 -10.45 -2.31 -13.39
C MET A 78 -9.25 -1.34 -13.32
N ASP A 79 -8.21 -1.67 -12.54
CA ASP A 79 -7.07 -0.79 -12.22
C ASP A 79 -7.45 0.55 -11.56
N GLU A 80 -8.63 0.60 -10.93
CA GLU A 80 -9.15 1.73 -10.15
C GLU A 80 -8.66 1.65 -8.69
N TYR A 81 -7.34 1.81 -8.50
CA TYR A 81 -6.69 1.52 -7.22
C TYR A 81 -7.06 2.49 -6.08
N ASP A 82 -7.44 3.73 -6.37
CA ASP A 82 -7.86 4.68 -5.34
C ASP A 82 -9.22 4.25 -4.75
N GLU A 83 -10.16 3.86 -5.61
CA GLU A 83 -11.45 3.32 -5.24
C GLU A 83 -11.32 1.97 -4.52
N ALA A 84 -10.45 1.08 -5.02
CA ALA A 84 -10.17 -0.19 -4.36
C ALA A 84 -9.62 0.03 -2.95
N PHE A 85 -8.68 0.97 -2.80
CA PHE A 85 -8.08 1.32 -1.51
C PHE A 85 -9.12 1.85 -0.52
N GLU A 86 -10.00 2.76 -0.95
CA GLU A 86 -11.08 3.28 -0.10
C GLU A 86 -11.95 2.14 0.45
N LYS A 87 -12.31 1.17 -0.40
CA LYS A 87 -13.13 0.02 0.02
C LYS A 87 -12.41 -0.87 1.02
N TYR A 88 -11.13 -1.19 0.78
CA TYR A 88 -10.34 -2.01 1.70
C TYR A 88 -10.04 -1.32 3.02
N GLU A 89 -9.70 -0.03 3.00
CA GLU A 89 -9.52 0.79 4.20
C GLU A 89 -10.80 0.81 5.03
N LYS A 90 -11.97 0.95 4.38
CA LYS A 90 -13.26 0.92 5.07
C LYS A 90 -13.51 -0.42 5.76
N VAL A 91 -13.21 -1.53 5.10
CA VAL A 91 -13.34 -2.88 5.69
C VAL A 91 -12.44 -3.03 6.92
N LEU A 92 -11.17 -2.63 6.82
CA LEU A 92 -10.22 -2.72 7.93
C LEU A 92 -10.60 -1.79 9.08
N SER A 93 -11.09 -0.59 8.79
CA SER A 93 -11.61 0.35 9.79
C SER A 93 -12.80 -0.23 10.56
N ILE A 94 -13.78 -0.80 9.87
CA ILE A 94 -14.93 -1.48 10.50
C ILE A 94 -14.42 -2.61 11.40
N ARG A 95 -13.59 -3.51 10.85
CA ARG A 95 -13.00 -4.61 11.63
C ARG A 95 -12.28 -4.10 12.88
N ASN A 96 -11.50 -3.03 12.79
CA ASN A 96 -10.71 -2.51 13.92
C ASN A 96 -11.58 -1.82 14.98
N SER A 97 -12.79 -1.36 14.63
CA SER A 97 -13.74 -0.79 15.58
C SER A 97 -14.51 -1.81 16.42
N LEU A 98 -14.57 -3.08 16.00
CA LEU A 98 -15.33 -4.13 16.67
C LEU A 98 -14.57 -4.73 17.87
N THR A 99 -15.30 -5.03 18.96
CA THR A 99 -14.75 -5.80 20.09
C THR A 99 -14.43 -7.24 19.69
N PRO A 100 -13.59 -7.98 20.45
CA PRO A 100 -13.35 -9.40 20.21
C PRO A 100 -14.63 -10.23 20.16
N GLU A 101 -15.61 -9.94 21.01
CA GLU A 101 -16.91 -10.61 21.02
C GLU A 101 -17.69 -10.31 19.74
N GLU A 102 -17.78 -9.04 19.33
CA GLU A 102 -18.46 -8.67 18.09
C GLU A 102 -17.81 -9.30 16.85
N LYS A 103 -16.47 -9.36 16.80
CA LYS A 103 -15.73 -10.05 15.72
C LYS A 103 -16.09 -11.53 15.62
N SER A 104 -16.40 -12.19 16.74
CA SER A 104 -16.81 -13.60 16.75
C SER A 104 -18.26 -13.81 16.26
N LEU A 105 -19.08 -12.76 16.30
CA LEU A 105 -20.48 -12.77 15.88
C LEU A 105 -20.69 -12.36 14.41
N VAL A 106 -19.69 -11.77 13.77
CA VAL A 106 -19.76 -11.21 12.41
C VAL A 106 -18.86 -12.00 11.48
N HIS A 107 -19.37 -12.40 10.31
CA HIS A 107 -18.56 -13.01 9.27
C HIS A 107 -17.81 -11.93 8.48
N LEU A 108 -16.58 -11.62 8.90
CA LEU A 108 -15.74 -10.64 8.22
C LEU A 108 -14.93 -11.30 7.08
N PRO A 109 -14.80 -10.65 5.90
CA PRO A 109 -14.00 -11.14 4.79
C PRO A 109 -12.55 -11.34 5.21
N ASP A 110 -11.94 -12.43 4.76
CA ASP A 110 -10.58 -12.81 5.14
C ASP A 110 -9.59 -11.62 5.05
N THR A 111 -9.03 -11.23 6.20
CA THR A 111 -8.03 -10.15 6.29
C THR A 111 -6.88 -10.43 5.35
N GLU A 112 -6.46 -11.70 5.23
CA GLU A 112 -5.34 -12.09 4.39
C GLU A 112 -5.58 -11.71 2.93
N LYS A 113 -6.79 -11.92 2.41
CA LYS A 113 -7.12 -11.57 1.02
C LYS A 113 -7.04 -10.07 0.77
N ILE A 114 -7.53 -9.26 1.70
CA ILE A 114 -7.47 -7.79 1.61
C ILE A 114 -6.02 -7.31 1.67
N MET A 115 -5.24 -7.87 2.60
CA MET A 115 -3.83 -7.51 2.76
C MET A 115 -3.02 -7.94 1.53
N ASN A 116 -3.31 -9.09 0.94
CA ASN A 116 -2.70 -9.54 -0.32
C ASN A 116 -3.07 -8.63 -1.50
N ALA A 117 -4.32 -8.19 -1.60
CA ALA A 117 -4.76 -7.25 -2.62
C ALA A 117 -4.06 -5.89 -2.49
N LEU A 118 -4.05 -5.32 -1.27
CA LEU A 118 -3.32 -4.07 -0.96
C LEU A 118 -1.83 -4.20 -1.26
N THR A 119 -1.22 -5.35 -0.93
CA THR A 119 0.18 -5.62 -1.24
C THR A 119 0.41 -5.62 -2.75
N ALA A 120 -0.40 -6.34 -3.52
CA ALA A 120 -0.28 -6.40 -4.98
C ALA A 120 -0.45 -5.03 -5.65
N MET A 121 -1.46 -4.25 -5.24
CA MET A 121 -1.66 -2.89 -5.76
C MET A 121 -0.50 -1.96 -5.40
N SER A 122 0.00 -2.02 -4.17
CA SER A 122 1.16 -1.25 -3.74
C SER A 122 2.42 -1.58 -4.54
N TYR A 123 2.66 -2.85 -4.86
CA TYR A 123 3.78 -3.25 -5.72
C TYR A 123 3.62 -2.71 -7.14
N SER A 124 2.45 -2.91 -7.75
CA SER A 124 2.12 -2.40 -9.08
C SER A 124 2.34 -0.89 -9.20
N LEU A 125 1.89 -0.13 -8.21
CA LEU A 125 2.09 1.32 -8.15
C LEU A 125 3.56 1.71 -8.02
N ASN A 126 4.36 0.99 -7.22
CA ASN A 126 5.79 1.27 -7.10
C ASN A 126 6.55 0.97 -8.40
N GLU A 127 6.18 -0.10 -9.11
CA GLU A 127 6.74 -0.39 -10.43
C GLU A 127 6.39 0.72 -11.44
N GLN A 128 5.15 1.19 -11.44
CA GLN A 128 4.74 2.35 -12.25
C GLN A 128 5.53 3.61 -11.89
N ALA A 129 5.75 3.86 -10.59
CA ALA A 129 6.54 4.98 -10.12
C ALA A 129 7.99 4.94 -10.64
N SER A 130 8.62 3.77 -10.57
CA SER A 130 9.96 3.54 -11.10
C SER A 130 10.02 3.75 -12.62
N HIS A 131 9.01 3.28 -13.36
CA HIS A 131 8.92 3.48 -14.81
C HIS A 131 8.77 4.96 -15.21
N HIS A 132 7.89 5.69 -14.52
CA HIS A 132 7.74 7.14 -14.70
C HIS A 132 9.05 7.88 -14.39
N ARG A 133 9.72 7.52 -13.29
CA ARG A 133 11.05 8.06 -12.95
C ARG A 133 12.06 7.88 -14.09
N MET A 134 12.12 6.69 -14.69
CA MET A 134 13.06 6.39 -15.78
C MET A 134 12.80 7.22 -17.05
N LYS A 135 11.56 7.69 -17.24
CA LYS A 135 11.18 8.60 -18.34
C LYS A 135 11.39 10.08 -18.00
N GLY A 136 11.70 10.41 -16.74
CA GLY A 136 11.76 11.78 -16.24
C GLY A 136 10.38 12.38 -15.92
N GLU A 137 9.33 11.57 -15.89
CA GLU A 137 7.96 11.93 -15.51
C GLU A 137 7.86 11.93 -13.97
N ILE A 138 8.57 12.87 -13.32
CA ILE A 138 8.80 12.85 -11.86
C ILE A 138 7.51 13.04 -11.07
N ASP A 139 6.61 13.93 -11.52
CA ASP A 139 5.35 14.20 -10.81
C ASP A 139 4.41 12.99 -10.82
N GLU A 140 4.30 12.33 -11.97
CA GLU A 140 3.56 11.07 -12.11
C GLU A 140 4.19 9.96 -11.27
N GLY A 141 5.53 9.88 -11.23
CA GLY A 141 6.26 8.95 -10.38
C GLY A 141 5.98 9.16 -8.89
N LEU A 142 6.01 10.41 -8.43
CA LEU A 142 5.71 10.79 -7.05
C LEU A 142 4.29 10.44 -6.65
N GLU A 143 3.30 10.73 -7.50
CA GLU A 143 1.90 10.38 -7.25
C GLU A 143 1.75 8.87 -7.00
N LYS A 144 2.36 8.04 -7.86
CA LYS A 144 2.28 6.58 -7.78
C LYS A 144 3.01 6.04 -6.54
N ALA A 145 4.22 6.52 -6.26
CA ALA A 145 4.98 6.12 -5.08
C ALA A 145 4.25 6.49 -3.77
N GLN A 146 3.64 7.67 -3.71
CA GLN A 146 2.89 8.12 -2.54
C GLN A 146 1.64 7.25 -2.29
N LYS A 147 0.93 6.86 -3.35
CA LYS A 147 -0.21 5.92 -3.25
C LYS A 147 0.24 4.55 -2.76
N ALA A 148 1.33 4.01 -3.31
CA ALA A 148 1.92 2.75 -2.82
C ALA A 148 2.28 2.84 -1.33
N LEU A 149 2.93 3.92 -0.92
CA LEU A 149 3.33 4.13 0.48
C LEU A 149 2.12 4.19 1.42
N SER A 150 1.02 4.85 1.02
CA SER A 150 -0.22 4.89 1.79
C SER A 150 -0.81 3.50 2.03
N MET A 151 -0.84 2.65 0.98
CA MET A 151 -1.28 1.26 1.12
C MET A 151 -0.38 0.47 2.06
N CYS A 152 0.94 0.60 1.91
CA CYS A 152 1.90 -0.09 2.77
C CYS A 152 1.81 0.36 4.24
N ARG A 153 1.58 1.64 4.50
CA ARG A 153 1.34 2.13 5.87
C ARG A 153 0.08 1.54 6.49
N LEU A 154 -0.98 1.34 5.71
CA LEU A 154 -2.17 0.62 6.17
C LEU A 154 -1.84 -0.86 6.48
N LEU A 155 -1.03 -1.52 5.64
CA LEU A 155 -0.57 -2.88 5.89
C LEU A 155 0.23 -2.99 7.20
N VAL A 156 1.19 -2.09 7.41
CA VAL A 156 2.02 -2.04 8.62
C VAL A 156 1.18 -1.77 9.86
N SER A 157 0.17 -0.90 9.78
CA SER A 157 -0.71 -0.59 10.91
C SER A 157 -1.55 -1.79 11.36
N ASN A 158 -1.86 -2.73 10.45
CA ASN A 158 -2.66 -3.92 10.76
C ASN A 158 -1.80 -5.14 11.13
N ASN A 159 -0.64 -5.31 10.49
CA ASN A 159 0.27 -6.40 10.78
C ASN A 159 1.73 -6.00 10.46
N PRO A 160 2.45 -5.32 11.37
CA PRO A 160 3.71 -4.64 11.05
C PRO A 160 4.79 -5.55 10.45
N LYS A 161 5.07 -6.67 11.12
CA LYS A 161 6.27 -7.49 10.88
C LYS A 161 6.52 -7.88 9.42
N PRO A 162 5.56 -8.48 8.68
CA PRO A 162 5.80 -8.89 7.30
C PRO A 162 5.99 -7.74 6.31
N TYR A 163 5.62 -6.50 6.67
CA TYR A 163 5.63 -5.37 5.73
C TYR A 163 6.73 -4.33 6.02
N LEU A 164 7.55 -4.52 7.06
CA LEU A 164 8.61 -3.55 7.39
C LEU A 164 9.64 -3.39 6.27
N ILE A 165 10.12 -4.50 5.69
CA ILE A 165 11.05 -4.45 4.57
C ILE A 165 10.42 -3.78 3.35
N PHE A 166 9.15 -4.09 3.07
CA PHE A 166 8.46 -3.48 1.94
C PHE A 166 8.27 -1.97 2.14
N LEU A 167 7.91 -1.53 3.36
CA LEU A 167 7.84 -0.11 3.72
C LEU A 167 9.18 0.60 3.48
N ALA A 168 10.29 0.00 3.93
CA ALA A 168 11.62 0.57 3.74
C ALA A 168 12.01 0.70 2.26
N THR A 169 11.64 -0.29 1.42
CA THR A 169 11.84 -0.22 -0.03
C THR A 169 11.05 0.94 -0.65
N LEU A 170 9.76 1.09 -0.31
CA LEU A 170 8.94 2.18 -0.83
C LEU A 170 9.44 3.55 -0.39
N LEU A 171 9.90 3.69 0.86
CA LEU A 171 10.51 4.92 1.38
C LEU A 171 11.80 5.27 0.63
N ASN A 172 12.66 4.27 0.38
CA ASN A 172 13.88 4.48 -0.40
C ASN A 172 13.59 4.91 -1.84
N ASP A 173 12.61 4.28 -2.49
CA ASP A 173 12.23 4.61 -3.87
C ASP A 173 11.58 5.99 -3.98
N LEU A 174 10.72 6.35 -3.00
CA LEU A 174 10.14 7.69 -2.89
C LEU A 174 11.22 8.75 -2.64
N ALA A 175 12.18 8.48 -1.74
CA ALA A 175 13.30 9.38 -1.48
C ALA A 175 14.09 9.68 -2.76
N ILE A 176 14.35 8.65 -3.58
CA ILE A 176 15.04 8.81 -4.86
C ILE A 176 14.23 9.72 -5.81
N LEU A 177 12.91 9.60 -5.87
CA LEU A 177 12.06 10.52 -6.65
C LEU A 177 12.13 11.96 -6.11
N HIS A 178 12.05 12.14 -4.80
CA HIS A 178 12.16 13.46 -4.17
C HIS A 178 13.52 14.14 -4.42
N THR A 179 14.60 13.38 -4.62
CA THR A 179 15.91 13.99 -4.98
C THR A 179 15.90 14.76 -6.30
N ALA A 180 14.91 14.54 -7.18
CA ALA A 180 14.83 15.23 -8.45
C ALA A 180 14.36 16.69 -8.32
N LYS A 181 13.83 17.09 -7.16
CA LYS A 181 13.23 18.41 -6.91
C LYS A 181 13.80 19.05 -5.65
N ALA A 182 14.37 20.24 -5.80
CA ALA A 182 15.07 20.93 -4.72
C ALA A 182 14.19 21.21 -3.50
N GLU A 183 12.91 21.48 -3.74
CA GLU A 183 11.90 21.70 -2.72
C GLU A 183 11.59 20.47 -1.86
N HIS A 184 11.96 19.26 -2.30
CA HIS A 184 11.69 18.00 -1.59
C HIS A 184 12.95 17.35 -0.98
N HIS A 185 14.06 18.07 -0.90
CA HIS A 185 15.32 17.49 -0.39
C HIS A 185 15.26 17.14 1.10
N GLU A 186 14.49 17.87 1.91
CA GLU A 186 14.31 17.56 3.33
C GLU A 186 13.49 16.28 3.50
N GLU A 187 12.42 16.13 2.71
CA GLU A 187 11.58 14.93 2.64
C GLU A 187 12.42 13.72 2.19
N ALA A 188 13.19 13.84 1.11
CA ALA A 188 14.07 12.78 0.63
C ALA A 188 15.03 12.29 1.72
N LEU A 189 15.67 13.22 2.44
CA LEU A 189 16.59 12.87 3.51
C LEU A 189 15.87 12.18 4.68
N SER A 190 14.68 12.64 5.05
CA SER A 190 13.86 11.99 6.09
C SER A 190 13.51 10.55 5.71
N GLU A 191 13.04 10.35 4.47
CA GLU A 191 12.61 9.06 3.95
C GLU A 191 13.78 8.06 3.82
N PHE A 192 14.93 8.50 3.31
CA PHE A 192 16.14 7.66 3.30
C PHE A 192 16.55 7.23 4.71
N ASN A 193 16.53 8.15 5.68
CA ASN A 193 16.91 7.83 7.05
C ASN A 193 15.93 6.85 7.73
N GLU A 194 14.63 7.01 7.46
CA GLU A 194 13.61 6.08 7.93
C GLU A 194 13.82 4.68 7.30
N ALA A 195 14.00 4.61 5.98
CA ALA A 195 14.29 3.38 5.26
C ALA A 195 15.55 2.68 5.79
N LEU A 196 16.66 3.42 5.94
CA LEU A 196 17.93 2.90 6.44
C LEU A 196 17.79 2.38 7.88
N THR A 197 17.01 3.05 8.73
CA THR A 197 16.75 2.62 10.10
C THR A 197 16.05 1.27 10.12
N ILE A 198 15.01 1.10 9.29
CA ILE A 198 14.28 -0.16 9.18
C ILE A 198 15.19 -1.26 8.62
N PHE A 199 15.88 -1.02 7.51
CA PHE A 199 16.78 -2.01 6.91
C PHE A 199 17.87 -2.46 7.88
N ARG A 200 18.51 -1.52 8.60
CA ARG A 200 19.52 -1.88 9.62
C ARG A 200 18.92 -2.67 10.78
N SER A 201 17.70 -2.37 11.20
CA SER A 201 17.03 -3.15 12.24
C SER A 201 16.80 -4.59 11.79
N GLN A 202 16.31 -4.77 10.55
CA GLN A 202 16.04 -6.10 9.99
C GLN A 202 17.34 -6.87 9.70
N ALA A 203 18.40 -6.20 9.24
CA ALA A 203 19.71 -6.81 9.03
C ALA A 203 20.38 -7.31 10.31
N LYS A 204 20.02 -6.79 11.49
CA LYS A 204 20.49 -7.37 12.77
C LYS A 204 19.86 -8.74 13.06
N GLU A 205 18.64 -8.96 12.59
CA GLU A 205 17.92 -10.23 12.77
C GLU A 205 18.32 -11.25 11.71
N ASN A 206 18.41 -10.81 10.45
CA ASN A 206 18.79 -11.66 9.32
C ASN A 206 19.76 -10.90 8.37
N PRO A 207 21.07 -10.94 8.66
CA PRO A 207 22.06 -10.19 7.89
C PRO A 207 22.13 -10.60 6.42
N GLN A 208 22.04 -11.90 6.12
CA GLN A 208 22.19 -12.41 4.75
C GLN A 208 21.09 -11.90 3.82
N ASP A 209 19.86 -11.78 4.33
CA ASP A 209 18.72 -11.38 3.50
C ASP A 209 18.56 -9.85 3.39
N HIS A 210 19.12 -9.08 4.32
CA HIS A 210 18.80 -7.64 4.44
C HIS A 210 19.99 -6.69 4.32
N LEU A 211 21.23 -7.15 4.49
CA LEU A 211 22.42 -6.33 4.23
C LEU A 211 22.49 -5.81 2.77
N PRO A 212 22.09 -6.58 1.73
CA PRO A 212 22.03 -6.04 0.37
C PRO A 212 21.14 -4.78 0.25
N SER A 213 19.99 -4.74 0.93
CA SER A 213 19.10 -3.57 0.94
C SER A 213 19.69 -2.39 1.73
N VAL A 214 20.43 -2.66 2.82
CA VAL A 214 21.20 -1.62 3.53
C VAL A 214 22.20 -0.98 2.58
N ALA A 215 22.99 -1.78 1.84
CA ALA A 215 23.97 -1.27 0.89
C ALA A 215 23.32 -0.40 -0.19
N ALA A 216 22.24 -0.86 -0.80
CA ALA A 216 21.52 -0.10 -1.83
C ALA A 216 21.04 1.27 -1.30
N CYS A 217 20.44 1.30 -0.10
CA CYS A 217 19.99 2.54 0.54
C CYS A 217 21.14 3.50 0.87
N LEU A 218 22.29 2.98 1.33
CA LEU A 218 23.50 3.77 1.59
C LEU A 218 24.04 4.41 0.29
N ILE A 219 24.02 3.68 -0.83
CA ILE A 219 24.43 4.24 -2.12
C ILE A 219 23.45 5.32 -2.60
N GLY A 220 22.14 5.14 -2.37
CA GLY A 220 21.14 6.18 -2.60
C GLY A 220 21.42 7.47 -1.83
N LEU A 221 21.69 7.36 -0.53
CA LEU A 221 22.11 8.48 0.32
C LEU A 221 23.42 9.13 -0.16
N SER A 222 24.40 8.31 -0.53
CA SER A 222 25.68 8.82 -1.03
C SER A 222 25.51 9.66 -2.30
N ALA A 223 24.69 9.20 -3.25
CA ALA A 223 24.34 9.93 -4.46
C ALA A 223 23.53 11.20 -4.17
N PHE A 224 22.60 11.16 -3.20
CA PHE A 224 21.87 12.33 -2.73
C PHE A 224 22.82 13.44 -2.25
N TYR A 225 23.83 13.09 -1.45
CA TYR A 225 24.84 14.04 -0.96
C TYR A 225 25.84 14.54 -2.01
N ILE A 226 25.82 14.00 -3.23
CA ILE A 226 26.60 14.53 -4.35
C ILE A 226 25.74 15.49 -5.17
N ASN A 227 24.53 15.06 -5.50
CA ASN A 227 23.72 15.68 -6.55
C ASN A 227 22.70 16.69 -6.02
N ALA A 228 22.10 16.42 -4.86
CA ALA A 228 20.99 17.18 -4.32
C ALA A 228 21.42 18.14 -3.21
N VAL A 229 22.17 17.63 -2.22
CA VAL A 229 22.68 18.43 -1.09
C VAL A 229 24.18 18.17 -0.95
N PRO A 230 25.04 18.90 -1.67
CA PRO A 230 26.47 18.63 -1.72
C PRO A 230 27.15 18.61 -0.34
N ASP A 231 27.44 17.41 0.17
CA ASP A 231 28.27 17.16 1.34
C ASP A 231 29.19 15.96 1.06
N LYS A 232 30.43 16.28 0.66
CA LYS A 232 31.46 15.30 0.31
C LYS A 232 31.77 14.35 1.48
N THR A 233 31.72 14.84 2.72
CA THR A 233 32.06 14.03 3.89
C THR A 233 31.01 12.94 4.08
N GLN A 234 29.74 13.33 4.04
CA GLN A 234 28.62 12.39 4.16
C GLN A 234 28.59 11.42 2.99
N SER A 235 28.74 11.91 1.76
CA SER A 235 28.73 11.06 0.57
C SER A 235 29.79 9.95 0.64
N ILE A 236 31.04 10.29 0.96
CA ILE A 236 32.14 9.32 1.09
C ILE A 236 31.88 8.33 2.23
N MET A 237 31.34 8.80 3.36
CA MET A 237 31.02 7.94 4.50
C MET A 237 30.03 6.84 4.09
N TYR A 238 28.92 7.21 3.44
CA TYR A 238 27.91 6.26 2.99
C TYR A 238 28.41 5.32 1.88
N ALA A 239 29.18 5.82 0.91
CA ALA A 239 29.76 5.00 -0.15
C ALA A 239 30.73 3.94 0.38
N LYS A 240 31.56 4.29 1.38
CA LYS A 240 32.48 3.34 2.03
C LYS A 240 31.73 2.24 2.76
N GLU A 241 30.76 2.62 3.60
CA GLU A 241 29.95 1.64 4.34
C GLU A 241 29.20 0.71 3.37
N GLY A 242 28.62 1.26 2.30
CA GLY A 242 27.94 0.47 1.28
C GLY A 242 28.86 -0.54 0.59
N ILE A 243 30.07 -0.14 0.19
CA ILE A 243 31.05 -1.04 -0.44
C ILE A 243 31.51 -2.12 0.52
N GLU A 244 31.76 -1.79 1.79
CA GLU A 244 32.18 -2.76 2.80
C GLU A 244 31.12 -3.87 2.93
N ILE A 245 29.84 -3.50 3.04
CA ILE A 245 28.74 -4.46 3.06
C ILE A 245 28.70 -5.28 1.77
N MET A 246 28.79 -4.64 0.60
CA MET A 246 28.73 -5.36 -0.68
C MET A 246 29.88 -6.37 -0.80
N ASN A 247 31.07 -6.11 -0.26
CA ASN A 247 32.20 -7.05 -0.33
C ASN A 247 31.93 -8.41 0.33
N ASP A 248 30.98 -8.48 1.26
CA ASP A 248 30.53 -9.75 1.85
C ASP A 248 29.63 -10.57 0.91
N PHE A 249 29.14 -9.96 -0.18
CA PHE A 249 28.24 -10.56 -1.17
C PHE A 249 28.81 -10.49 -2.61
N PRO A 250 30.01 -11.04 -2.88
CA PRO A 250 30.68 -10.93 -4.18
C PRO A 250 29.97 -11.64 -5.33
N ALA A 251 29.13 -12.64 -5.04
CA ALA A 251 28.39 -13.40 -6.05
C ALA A 251 27.00 -12.82 -6.39
N LEU A 252 26.56 -11.76 -5.69
CA LEU A 252 25.24 -11.20 -5.85
C LEU A 252 25.25 -10.08 -6.91
N SER A 253 24.97 -10.45 -8.16
CA SER A 253 25.03 -9.53 -9.31
C SER A 253 24.03 -8.36 -9.26
N THR A 254 22.96 -8.48 -8.48
CA THR A 254 22.02 -7.37 -8.25
C THR A 254 22.68 -6.18 -7.56
N LEU A 255 23.84 -6.38 -6.91
CA LEU A 255 24.63 -5.32 -6.28
C LEU A 255 25.62 -4.64 -7.23
N ASP A 256 25.85 -5.16 -8.44
CA ASP A 256 26.87 -4.63 -9.36
C ASP A 256 26.65 -3.14 -9.71
N PRO A 257 25.44 -2.66 -10.02
CA PRO A 257 25.22 -1.23 -10.29
C PRO A 257 25.58 -0.35 -9.09
N TYR A 258 25.30 -0.83 -7.87
CA TYR A 258 25.61 -0.11 -6.64
C TYR A 258 27.11 -0.11 -6.35
N ARG A 259 27.83 -1.21 -6.64
CA ARG A 259 29.30 -1.27 -6.56
C ARG A 259 29.96 -0.29 -7.52
N GLU A 260 29.50 -0.25 -8.76
CA GLU A 260 30.02 0.66 -9.78
C GLU A 260 29.84 2.11 -9.34
N CYS A 261 28.63 2.48 -8.93
CA CYS A 261 28.31 3.81 -8.42
C CYS A 261 29.21 4.20 -7.24
N ALA A 262 29.28 3.36 -6.21
CA ALA A 262 30.10 3.61 -5.03
C ALA A 262 31.59 3.74 -5.37
N THR A 263 32.09 2.92 -6.29
CA THR A 263 33.50 2.98 -6.73
C THR A 263 33.79 4.28 -7.48
N GLN A 264 32.89 4.72 -8.36
CA GLN A 264 33.02 5.99 -9.07
C GLN A 264 33.08 7.16 -8.08
N ILE A 265 32.14 7.21 -7.13
CA ILE A 265 32.10 8.23 -6.07
C ILE A 265 33.43 8.30 -5.31
N LEU A 266 33.94 7.16 -4.87
CA LEU A 266 35.20 7.12 -4.11
C LEU A 266 36.42 7.52 -4.94
N GLN A 267 36.46 7.17 -6.23
CA GLN A 267 37.56 7.51 -7.13
C GLN A 267 37.58 8.99 -7.51
N GLU A 268 36.42 9.59 -7.79
CA GLU A 268 36.32 11.02 -8.11
C GLU A 268 36.80 11.89 -6.95
N HIS A 269 36.52 11.47 -5.73
CA HIS A 269 36.90 12.19 -4.53
C HIS A 269 38.37 12.04 -4.12
N GLN A 270 39.08 11.02 -4.60
CA GLN A 270 40.54 10.87 -4.41
C GLN A 270 41.37 11.77 -5.32
N LYS A 271 40.78 12.33 -6.39
CA LYS A 271 41.47 13.17 -7.39
C LYS A 271 41.40 14.67 -7.09
N GLN A 272 40.66 15.09 -6.06
CA GLN A 272 40.43 16.48 -5.64
C GLN A 272 41.03 16.73 -4.26
#